data_AF-A0A962VG43-F1
#
_entry.id   AF-A0A962VG43-F1
#
_cell.length_a   1.000
_cell.length_b   1.000
_cell.length_c   1.000
_cell.angle_alpha   90.00
_cell.angle_beta   90.00
_cell.angle_gamma   90.00
#
_symmetry.space_group_name_H-M   'P 1'
#
loop_
_entity.id
_entity.type
_entity.pdbx_description
1 polymer ?
#
loop_
_entity_poly.entity_id
_entity_poly.type
_entity_poly.pdbx_seq_one_letter_code
_entity_poly.pdbx_strand_id
1 'polypeptide(L)'
;MSVKQFPCKSCGAAFEYTPGTTHLTCPYCGSENAIPQSEQEIAEQDFHATLAQLASTHTVERSATVTCQSCDAEFTLAPNTRADECPFCGSAVISEPGEHEQ
;
A
#
# COMPACT_ATOMS: atom_id res chain seq x y z
N MET A 1 0.75 4.97 -4.03
CA MET A 1 -0.49 5.70 -3.68
C MET A 1 -0.15 7.18 -3.61
N SER A 2 -0.79 8.01 -4.44
CA SER A 2 -0.55 9.46 -4.43
C SER A 2 -1.57 10.12 -3.50
N VAL A 3 -1.10 10.86 -2.49
CA VAL A 3 -1.98 11.60 -1.57
C VAL A 3 -2.58 12.76 -2.36
N LYS A 4 -3.92 12.82 -2.41
CA LYS A 4 -4.62 13.92 -3.07
C LYS A 4 -4.43 15.19 -2.23
N GLN A 5 -3.72 16.17 -2.80
CA GLN A 5 -3.50 17.47 -2.17
C GLN A 5 -4.59 18.46 -2.61
N PHE A 6 -4.93 19.40 -1.71
CA PHE A 6 -5.90 20.47 -1.95
C PHE A 6 -5.22 21.82 -1.71
N PRO A 7 -4.36 22.30 -2.62
CA PRO A 7 -3.67 23.57 -2.45
C PRO A 7 -4.62 24.76 -2.62
N CYS A 8 -4.27 25.88 -1.98
CA CYS A 8 -4.93 27.17 -2.15
C CYS A 8 -4.91 27.60 -3.60
N LYS A 9 -6.08 27.90 -4.16
CA LYS A 9 -6.22 28.36 -5.55
C LYS A 9 -5.60 29.74 -5.79
N SER A 10 -5.39 30.52 -4.74
CA SER A 10 -4.85 31.88 -4.83
C SER A 10 -3.33 31.94 -4.63
N CYS A 11 -2.75 31.13 -3.74
CA CYS A 11 -1.32 31.21 -3.40
C CYS A 11 -0.59 29.86 -3.34
N GLY A 12 -1.29 28.74 -3.52
CA GLY A 12 -0.70 27.39 -3.51
C GLY A 12 -0.43 26.79 -2.12
N ALA A 13 -0.59 27.56 -1.04
CA ALA A 13 -0.39 27.06 0.32
C ALA A 13 -1.43 26.00 0.74
N ALA A 14 -1.10 25.20 1.76
CA ALA A 14 -2.07 24.30 2.38
C ALA A 14 -3.20 25.08 3.08
N PHE A 15 -4.39 24.51 3.06
CA PHE A 15 -5.54 25.03 3.81
C PHE A 15 -5.58 24.48 5.23
N GLU A 16 -6.23 25.22 6.13
CA GLU A 16 -6.65 24.75 7.44
C GLU A 16 -8.15 24.47 7.46
N TYR A 17 -8.54 23.43 8.19
CA TYR A 17 -9.94 23.06 8.42
C TYR A 17 -10.32 23.34 9.87
N THR A 18 -11.41 24.07 10.06
CA THR A 18 -12.01 24.32 11.38
C THR A 18 -13.21 23.40 11.56
N PRO A 19 -13.28 22.60 12.63
CA PRO A 19 -14.42 21.73 12.88
C PRO A 19 -15.76 22.49 12.87
N GLY A 20 -16.74 21.95 12.16
CA GLY A 20 -18.07 22.54 12.03
C GLY A 20 -18.22 23.57 10.91
N THR A 21 -17.16 23.90 10.15
CA THR A 21 -17.28 24.73 8.95
C THR A 21 -17.53 23.89 7.70
N THR A 22 -18.03 24.56 6.65
CA THR A 22 -18.21 24.01 5.30
C THR A 22 -17.18 24.56 4.31
N HIS A 23 -16.10 25.16 4.81
CA HIS A 23 -15.05 25.77 4.01
C HIS A 23 -13.68 25.56 4.65
N LEU A 24 -12.66 25.69 3.81
CA LEU A 24 -11.25 25.66 4.15
C LEU A 24 -10.70 27.09 4.11
N THR A 25 -9.88 27.47 5.09
CA THR A 25 -9.32 28.84 5.20
C THR A 25 -7.81 28.81 5.03
N CYS A 26 -7.28 29.65 4.13
CA CYS A 26 -5.83 29.74 3.92
C CYS A 26 -5.21 30.67 4.96
N PRO A 27 -4.30 30.21 5.82
CA PRO A 27 -3.73 31.05 6.89
C PRO A 27 -2.77 32.13 6.36
N TYR A 28 -2.38 32.06 5.08
CA TYR A 28 -1.41 32.98 4.49
C TYR A 28 -2.07 34.14 3.72
N CYS A 29 -3.07 33.86 2.88
CA CYS A 29 -3.72 34.88 2.05
C CYS A 29 -5.19 35.13 2.42
N GLY A 30 -5.75 34.37 3.37
CA GLY A 30 -7.11 34.53 3.86
C GLY A 30 -8.20 34.05 2.89
N SER A 31 -7.85 33.42 1.77
CA SER A 31 -8.85 32.88 0.85
C SER A 31 -9.62 31.72 1.48
N GLU A 32 -10.89 31.62 1.11
CA GLU A 32 -11.78 30.55 1.53
C GLU A 32 -12.14 29.66 0.33
N ASN A 33 -12.09 28.35 0.54
CA ASN A 33 -12.56 27.36 -0.43
C ASN A 33 -13.69 26.54 0.18
N ALA A 34 -14.87 26.57 -0.43
CA ALA A 34 -15.98 25.71 -0.02
C ALA A 34 -15.62 24.22 -0.14
N ILE A 35 -16.02 23.44 0.86
CA ILE A 35 -15.92 21.97 0.85
C ILE A 35 -17.12 21.46 0.03
N PRO A 36 -16.88 20.82 -1.13
CA PRO A 36 -17.97 20.30 -1.96
C PRO A 36 -18.82 19.32 -1.15
N GLN A 37 -20.12 19.58 -1.10
CA GLN A 37 -21.07 18.63 -0.53
C GLN A 37 -21.41 17.59 -1.60
N SER A 38 -21.42 16.32 -1.21
CA SER A 38 -21.86 15.22 -2.08
C SER A 38 -23.18 14.68 -1.55
N GLU A 39 -24.15 14.50 -2.42
CA GLU A 39 -25.41 13.79 -2.10
C GLU A 39 -25.26 12.28 -2.22
N GLN A 40 -24.05 11.79 -2.49
CA GLN A 40 -23.78 10.35 -2.54
C GLN A 40 -24.02 9.72 -1.18
N GLU A 41 -24.73 8.60 -1.20
CA GLU A 41 -24.93 7.79 -0.01
C GLU A 41 -23.58 7.24 0.49
N ILE A 42 -23.31 7.42 1.77
CA ILE A 42 -22.12 6.86 2.42
C ILE A 42 -22.41 5.37 2.66
N ALA A 43 -21.84 4.52 1.81
CA ALA A 43 -21.94 3.07 1.96
C ALA A 43 -20.86 2.57 2.93
N GLU A 44 -21.29 1.96 4.04
CA GLU A 44 -20.39 1.24 4.94
C GLU A 44 -19.85 -0.02 4.23
N GLN A 45 -18.54 -0.24 4.33
CA GLN A 45 -17.91 -1.47 3.82
C GLN A 45 -17.55 -2.36 5.00
N ASP A 46 -18.14 -3.55 5.04
CA ASP A 46 -17.78 -4.56 6.04
C ASP A 46 -16.34 -5.01 5.83
N PHE A 47 -15.51 -4.76 6.84
CA PHE A 47 -14.08 -5.04 6.77
C PHE A 47 -13.76 -6.50 6.44
N HIS A 48 -14.46 -7.45 7.09
CA HIS A 48 -14.17 -8.87 6.91
C HIS A 48 -14.63 -9.38 5.54
N ALA A 49 -15.82 -8.95 5.09
CA ALA A 49 -16.33 -9.27 3.77
C ALA A 49 -15.43 -8.70 2.67
N THR A 50 -14.96 -7.46 2.82
CA THR A 50 -14.02 -6.84 1.88
C THR A 50 -12.69 -7.59 1.84
N LEU A 51 -12.13 -7.99 2.99
CA LEU A 51 -10.92 -8.79 3.04
C LEU A 51 -11.10 -10.15 2.35
N ALA A 52 -12.20 -10.85 2.63
CA ALA A 52 -12.50 -12.14 2.00
C ALA A 52 -12.64 -11.99 0.48
N GLN A 53 -13.30 -10.92 0.01
CA GLN A 53 -13.42 -10.62 -1.41
C GLN A 53 -12.04 -10.37 -2.04
N LEU A 54 -11.21 -9.53 -1.44
CA LEU A 54 -9.86 -9.24 -1.94
C LEU A 54 -8.96 -10.48 -1.96
N ALA A 55 -9.06 -11.35 -0.96
CA ALA A 55 -8.33 -12.61 -0.95
C ALA A 55 -8.75 -13.55 -2.10
N SER A 56 -10.03 -13.50 -2.50
CA SER A 56 -10.55 -14.35 -3.58
C SER A 56 -10.27 -13.83 -5.00
N THR A 57 -10.03 -12.52 -5.16
CA THR A 57 -9.87 -11.89 -6.48
C THR A 57 -8.42 -11.72 -6.93
N HIS A 58 -7.46 -11.85 -6.02
CA HIS A 58 -6.03 -11.73 -6.32
C HIS A 58 -5.35 -13.09 -6.35
N THR A 59 -4.61 -13.36 -7.43
CA THR A 59 -3.69 -14.51 -7.47
C THR A 59 -2.54 -14.24 -6.52
N VAL A 60 -2.43 -15.05 -5.46
CA VAL A 60 -1.24 -15.05 -4.60
C VAL A 60 -0.13 -15.78 -5.32
N GLU A 61 0.87 -15.06 -5.82
CA GLU A 61 2.09 -15.67 -6.32
C GLU A 61 2.93 -16.16 -5.13
N ARG A 62 3.05 -17.48 -5.02
CA ARG A 62 3.83 -18.12 -3.96
C ARG A 62 5.31 -18.07 -4.35
N SER A 63 6.05 -17.14 -3.74
CA SER A 63 7.52 -17.08 -3.83
C SER A 63 8.13 -17.69 -2.57
N ALA A 64 9.32 -18.29 -2.72
CA ALA A 64 10.04 -18.88 -1.60
C ALA A 64 11.08 -17.88 -1.10
N THR A 65 10.97 -17.47 0.15
CA THR A 65 12.04 -16.78 0.86
C THR A 65 13.04 -17.81 1.37
N VAL A 66 14.32 -17.59 1.08
CA VAL A 66 15.41 -18.50 1.43
C VAL A 66 16.53 -17.73 2.14
N THR A 67 17.18 -18.39 3.09
CA THR A 67 18.37 -17.88 3.77
C THR A 67 19.61 -18.59 3.23
N CYS A 68 20.60 -17.83 2.79
CA CYS A 68 21.87 -18.39 2.30
C CYS A 68 22.72 -18.91 3.46
N GLN A 69 23.04 -20.20 3.48
CA GLN A 69 23.88 -20.79 4.54
C GLN A 69 25.36 -20.38 4.48
N SER A 70 25.79 -19.67 3.42
CA SER A 70 27.19 -19.25 3.22
C SER A 70 27.46 -17.80 3.63
N CYS A 71 26.47 -16.92 3.58
CA CYS A 71 26.62 -15.50 3.90
C CYS A 71 25.47 -14.90 4.73
N ASP A 72 24.52 -15.73 5.15
CA ASP A 72 23.35 -15.39 5.98
C ASP A 72 22.38 -14.37 5.36
N ALA A 73 22.52 -14.06 4.06
CA ALA A 73 21.58 -13.18 3.37
C ALA A 73 20.22 -13.86 3.18
N GLU A 74 19.15 -13.12 3.43
CA GLU A 74 17.77 -13.52 3.14
C GLU A 74 17.30 -12.87 1.83
N PHE A 75 16.74 -13.67 0.92
CA PHE A 75 16.21 -13.19 -0.35
C PHE A 75 15.09 -14.08 -0.87
N THR A 76 14.35 -13.57 -1.85
CA THR A 76 13.20 -14.25 -2.43
C THR A 76 13.55 -14.82 -3.80
N LEU A 77 13.26 -16.11 -4.01
CA LEU A 77 13.38 -16.75 -5.32
C LEU A 77 12.18 -16.42 -6.21
N ALA A 78 12.42 -16.43 -7.53
CA ALA A 78 11.34 -16.32 -8.50
C ALA A 78 10.29 -17.47 -8.33
N PRO A 79 9.03 -17.24 -8.72
CA PRO A 79 8.00 -18.26 -8.62
C PRO A 79 8.41 -19.54 -9.35
N ASN A 80 8.16 -20.70 -8.74
CA ASN A 80 8.53 -22.02 -9.25
C ASN A 80 10.04 -22.30 -9.38
N THR A 81 10.93 -21.43 -8.87
CA THR A 81 12.36 -21.69 -8.80
C THR A 81 12.72 -22.53 -7.58
N ARG A 82 13.35 -23.69 -7.81
CA ARG A 82 13.77 -24.64 -6.75
C ARG A 82 15.23 -24.51 -6.34
N ALA A 83 16.06 -23.95 -7.22
CA ALA A 83 17.46 -23.70 -6.97
C ALA A 83 17.88 -22.46 -7.73
N ASP A 84 18.71 -21.62 -7.12
CA ASP A 84 19.27 -20.43 -7.72
C ASP A 84 20.62 -20.06 -7.07
N GLU A 85 21.28 -19.04 -7.60
CA GLU A 85 22.51 -18.50 -7.02
C GLU A 85 22.21 -17.35 -6.06
N CYS A 86 22.91 -17.31 -4.92
CA CYS A 86 22.81 -16.21 -3.98
C CYS A 86 23.32 -14.90 -4.62
N PRO A 87 22.49 -13.85 -4.72
CA PRO A 87 22.87 -12.60 -5.40
C PRO A 87 23.94 -11.80 -4.65
N PHE A 88 24.31 -12.23 -3.43
CA PHE A 88 25.30 -11.57 -2.59
C PHE A 88 26.68 -12.23 -2.65
N CYS A 89 26.74 -13.56 -2.62
CA CYS A 89 28.01 -14.29 -2.50
C CYS A 89 28.25 -15.34 -3.58
N GLY A 90 27.29 -15.55 -4.50
CA GLY A 90 27.43 -16.51 -5.59
C GLY A 90 27.28 -17.98 -5.20
N SER A 91 26.89 -18.28 -3.95
CA SER A 91 26.70 -19.66 -3.49
C SER A 91 25.36 -20.22 -3.96
N ALA A 92 25.31 -21.50 -4.34
CA ALA A 92 24.06 -22.17 -4.72
C ALA A 92 23.12 -22.28 -3.51
N VAL A 93 21.85 -21.97 -3.71
CA VAL A 93 20.78 -22.04 -2.71
C VAL A 93 19.63 -22.89 -3.25
N ILE A 94 19.07 -23.73 -2.39
CA ILE A 94 17.93 -24.62 -2.70
C ILE A 94 16.78 -24.22 -1.78
N SER A 95 15.59 -23.98 -2.34
CA SER A 95 14.40 -23.74 -1.53
C SER A 95 13.81 -25.06 -1.03
N GLU A 96 13.62 -25.18 0.28
CA GLU A 96 12.82 -26.27 0.84
C GLU A 96 11.34 -26.06 0.46
N PRO A 97 10.57 -27.15 0.22
CA PRO A 97 9.17 -27.02 -0.14
C PRO A 97 8.40 -26.35 1.00
N GLY A 98 7.91 -25.13 0.77
CA GLY A 98 7.01 -24.43 1.70
C GLY A 98 5.76 -25.27 1.96
N GLU A 99 5.57 -25.60 3.23
CA GLU A 99 4.47 -26.40 3.76
C GLU A 99 3.13 -25.82 3.32
N HIS A 100 2.24 -26.67 2.83
CA HIS A 100 0.88 -26.30 2.46
C HIS A 100 0.09 -25.93 3.73
N GLU A 101 -0.20 -24.64 3.94
CA GLU A 101 -1.34 -24.26 4.76
C GLU A 101 -2.59 -24.19 3.88
N GLN A 102 -3.60 -24.92 4.33
CA GLN A 102 -4.91 -25.16 3.71
C GLN A 102 -5.91 -24.09 4.14
#